data_AF-A0AA39QXG1-F1
#
_entry.id   AF-A0AA39QXG1-F1
#
_cell.length_a   1.000
_cell.length_b   1.000
_cell.length_c   1.000
_cell.angle_alpha   90.00
_cell.angle_beta   90.00
_cell.angle_gamma   90.00
#
_symmetry.space_group_name_H-M   'P 1'
#
loop_
_entity.id
_entity.type
_entity.pdbx_description
1 polymer ?
#
loop_
_entity_poly.entity_id
_entity_poly.type
_entity_poly.pdbx_seq_one_letter_code
_entity_poly.pdbx_strand_id
1 'polypeptide(L)'
;MHSWVRKGRKILEAVLLSFSDQQIITGLSMLIATRFYIGCSISAYHYDIVCNLVLMSVVTHLCSITFITPYLHHRAILLGIARVLLIGLTFLFAGFMFAERNNHHFPTGKPHYAPTNRTQIPYLIAPAACFVSGNDNIKNWVKEDLKILWGSMHVTGFTQYAILVTFTVFSFSLAAISPLVCPKKHPRIKSLLWLARVPLLIAAWVIAGTTTGKFMQMRAWMHESIWPADASEYDWTFGQFLPLLLMMLAGLAIVEAFSDHLEDALFNNLRHFWNFLLSTIIGKACCKILRRSWNLFRWGQWLRKEPFIVSCSESQQFLPLKGGVSSWKEVEDDKGPITSWKEIELEDESV
;
A
#
# COMPACT_ATOMS: atom_id res chain seq x y z
N MET A 1 29.57 5.88 -4.68
CA MET A 1 28.32 5.18 -5.04
C MET A 1 27.64 4.47 -3.87
N HIS A 2 28.29 3.48 -3.23
CA HIS A 2 27.66 2.59 -2.22
C HIS A 2 27.08 3.28 -0.94
N SER A 3 27.45 4.53 -0.65
CA SER A 3 26.85 5.30 0.46
C SER A 3 25.54 6.00 0.07
N TRP A 4 25.36 6.37 -1.20
CA TRP A 4 24.18 7.09 -1.67
C TRP A 4 23.01 6.13 -1.84
N VAL A 5 23.26 4.97 -2.46
CA VAL A 5 22.30 3.86 -2.60
C VAL A 5 21.74 3.42 -1.25
N ARG A 6 22.61 3.23 -0.24
CA ARG A 6 22.17 2.88 1.11
C ARG A 6 21.34 3.96 1.81
N LYS A 7 21.56 5.24 1.49
CA LYS A 7 20.75 6.34 2.02
C LYS A 7 19.39 6.40 1.31
N GLY A 8 19.37 6.25 -0.02
CA GLY A 8 18.16 6.18 -0.84
C GLY A 8 17.20 5.09 -0.36
N ARG A 9 17.71 3.87 -0.17
CA ARG A 9 16.93 2.75 0.35
C ARG A 9 16.24 3.06 1.69
N LYS A 10 16.96 3.64 2.65
CA LYS A 10 16.38 3.98 3.96
C LYS A 10 15.26 5.02 3.83
N ILE A 11 15.43 5.98 2.93
CA ILE A 11 14.42 7.01 2.66
C ILE A 11 13.20 6.34 2.01
N LEU A 12 13.38 5.50 1.00
CA LEU A 12 12.27 4.80 0.36
C LEU A 12 11.56 3.82 1.27
N GLU A 13 12.28 3.10 2.12
CA GLU A 13 11.67 2.24 3.13
C GLU A 13 10.77 3.07 4.06
N ALA A 14 11.23 4.24 4.51
CA ALA A 14 10.44 5.14 5.34
C ALA A 14 9.23 5.74 4.59
N VAL A 15 9.41 6.11 3.32
CA VAL A 15 8.35 6.64 2.46
C VAL A 15 7.29 5.58 2.18
N LEU A 16 7.70 4.35 1.81
CA LEU A 16 6.80 3.23 1.56
C LEU A 16 6.04 2.83 2.84
N LEU A 17 6.72 2.85 3.98
CA LEU A 17 6.13 2.65 5.31
C LEU A 17 5.04 3.68 5.57
N SER A 18 5.35 4.98 5.42
CA SER A 18 4.41 6.08 5.60
C SER A 18 3.19 5.97 4.68
N PHE A 19 3.39 5.65 3.40
CA PHE A 19 2.30 5.50 2.44
C PHE A 19 1.41 4.31 2.74
N SER A 20 1.99 3.18 3.17
CA SER A 20 1.16 2.08 3.60
C SER A 20 0.34 2.44 4.82
N ASP A 21 0.87 3.22 5.76
CA ASP A 21 0.13 3.61 6.97
C ASP A 21 -1.03 4.57 6.63
N GLN A 22 -0.81 5.51 5.70
CA GLN A 22 -1.87 6.36 5.15
C GLN A 22 -2.97 5.54 4.45
N GLN A 23 -2.59 4.52 3.67
CA GLN A 23 -3.52 3.63 3.01
C GLN A 23 -4.33 2.77 3.98
N ILE A 24 -3.73 2.33 5.10
CA ILE A 24 -4.46 1.58 6.13
C ILE A 24 -5.62 2.43 6.65
N ILE A 25 -5.33 3.67 7.04
CA ILE A 25 -6.34 4.57 7.62
C ILE A 25 -7.41 4.92 6.57
N THR A 26 -6.97 5.25 5.35
CA THR A 26 -7.88 5.64 4.26
C THR A 26 -8.77 4.48 3.84
N GLY A 27 -8.19 3.30 3.61
CA GLY A 27 -8.91 2.09 3.23
C GLY A 27 -9.88 1.62 4.31
N LEU A 28 -9.48 1.65 5.59
CA LEU A 28 -10.35 1.30 6.70
C LEU A 28 -11.50 2.31 6.86
N SER A 29 -11.21 3.60 6.71
CA SER A 29 -12.23 4.66 6.73
C SER A 29 -13.27 4.44 5.61
N MET A 30 -12.83 4.16 4.38
CA MET A 30 -13.73 3.84 3.27
C MET A 30 -14.59 2.60 3.57
N LEU A 31 -13.99 1.53 4.08
CA LEU A 31 -14.72 0.30 4.44
C LEU A 31 -15.78 0.54 5.52
N ILE A 32 -15.44 1.30 6.56
CA ILE A 32 -16.36 1.64 7.65
C ILE A 32 -17.46 2.58 7.14
N ALA A 33 -17.11 3.62 6.39
CA ALA A 33 -18.05 4.59 5.85
C ALA A 33 -19.07 3.93 4.92
N THR A 34 -18.59 3.15 3.94
CA THR A 34 -19.47 2.47 2.98
C THR A 34 -20.39 1.47 3.66
N ARG A 35 -19.93 0.75 4.68
CA ARG A 35 -20.76 -0.24 5.36
C ARG A 35 -21.77 0.38 6.33
N PHE A 36 -21.31 1.28 7.20
CA PHE A 36 -22.10 1.72 8.37
C PHE A 36 -22.78 3.07 8.20
N TYR A 37 -22.30 3.94 7.30
CA TYR A 37 -22.83 5.31 7.17
C TYR A 37 -23.72 5.49 5.94
N ILE A 38 -23.30 4.94 4.79
CA ILE A 38 -23.97 5.19 3.49
C ILE A 38 -24.43 3.92 2.77
N GLY A 39 -24.43 2.76 3.45
CA GLY A 39 -24.68 1.47 2.81
C GLY A 39 -26.03 1.35 2.07
N CYS A 40 -27.08 2.02 2.56
CA CYS A 40 -28.40 1.99 1.94
C CYS A 40 -28.58 2.98 0.78
N SER A 41 -27.78 4.06 0.75
CA SER A 41 -27.89 5.15 -0.23
C SER A 41 -26.80 5.11 -1.30
N ILE A 42 -25.71 4.38 -1.08
CA ILE A 42 -24.63 4.25 -2.05
C ILE A 42 -25.10 3.51 -3.30
N SER A 43 -24.89 4.07 -4.49
CA SER A 43 -25.18 3.38 -5.74
C SER A 43 -24.19 2.24 -6.00
N ALA A 44 -24.59 1.25 -6.80
CA ALA A 44 -23.71 0.14 -7.17
C ALA A 44 -22.40 0.62 -7.84
N TYR A 45 -22.45 1.70 -8.62
CA TYR A 45 -21.30 2.38 -9.20
C TYR A 45 -20.30 2.86 -8.15
N HIS A 46 -20.77 3.63 -7.16
CA HIS A 46 -19.92 4.16 -6.10
C HIS A 46 -19.36 3.03 -5.23
N TYR A 47 -20.16 2.01 -4.97
CA TYR A 47 -19.71 0.81 -4.26
C TYR A 47 -18.56 0.12 -5.00
N ASP A 48 -18.66 -0.03 -6.33
CA ASP A 48 -17.61 -0.62 -7.16
C ASP A 48 -16.34 0.23 -7.19
N ILE A 49 -16.47 1.55 -7.24
CA ILE A 49 -15.32 2.46 -7.10
C ILE A 49 -14.61 2.20 -5.77
N VAL A 50 -15.36 2.17 -4.66
CA VAL A 50 -14.78 1.92 -3.33
C VAL A 50 -14.09 0.55 -3.30
N CYS A 51 -14.72 -0.50 -3.84
CA CYS A 51 -14.09 -1.83 -3.95
C CYS A 51 -12.74 -1.75 -4.67
N ASN A 52 -12.66 -1.06 -5.81
CA ASN A 52 -11.41 -0.94 -6.56
C ASN A 52 -10.36 -0.14 -5.77
N LEU A 53 -10.73 0.95 -5.09
CA LEU A 53 -9.81 1.72 -4.24
C LEU A 53 -9.28 0.92 -3.05
N VAL A 54 -10.16 0.16 -2.37
CA VAL A 54 -9.77 -0.75 -1.29
C VAL A 54 -8.84 -1.84 -1.81
N LEU A 55 -9.12 -2.40 -2.99
CA LEU A 55 -8.25 -3.41 -3.61
C LEU A 55 -6.84 -2.86 -3.88
N MET A 56 -6.72 -1.58 -4.25
CA MET A 56 -5.42 -0.91 -4.39
C MET A 56 -4.72 -0.70 -3.04
N SER A 57 -5.47 -0.41 -1.96
CA SER A 57 -4.93 -0.39 -0.59
C SER A 57 -4.38 -1.76 -0.19
N VAL A 58 -5.12 -2.83 -0.47
CA VAL A 58 -4.72 -4.22 -0.21
C VAL A 58 -3.43 -4.57 -0.95
N VAL A 59 -3.31 -4.19 -2.22
CA VAL A 59 -2.05 -4.37 -2.98
C VAL A 59 -0.89 -3.61 -2.32
N THR A 60 -1.12 -2.39 -1.86
CA THR A 60 -0.08 -1.59 -1.17
C THR A 60 0.40 -2.28 0.11
N HIS A 61 -0.51 -2.89 0.88
CA HIS A 61 -0.14 -3.65 2.08
C HIS A 61 0.65 -4.93 1.74
N LEU A 62 0.25 -5.66 0.70
CA LEU A 62 1.01 -6.81 0.19
C LEU A 62 2.43 -6.40 -0.19
N CYS A 63 2.57 -5.34 -0.99
CA CYS A 63 3.86 -4.77 -1.36
C CYS A 63 4.67 -4.42 -0.11
N SER A 64 4.07 -3.74 0.87
CA SER A 64 4.82 -3.36 2.07
C SER A 64 5.30 -4.54 2.91
N ILE A 65 4.47 -5.57 3.12
CA ILE A 65 4.86 -6.78 3.86
C ILE A 65 6.08 -7.46 3.22
N THR A 66 6.20 -7.45 1.89
CA THR A 66 7.36 -8.04 1.20
C THR A 66 8.68 -7.32 1.51
N PHE A 67 8.65 -6.05 1.93
CA PHE A 67 9.84 -5.26 2.28
C PHE A 67 10.05 -5.10 3.79
N ILE A 68 9.01 -5.24 4.61
CA ILE A 68 9.03 -4.85 6.03
C ILE A 68 9.77 -5.81 6.97
N THR A 69 10.30 -6.92 6.46
CA THR A 69 10.97 -7.98 7.24
C THR A 69 11.94 -7.48 8.35
N PRO A 70 12.67 -6.35 8.19
CA PRO A 70 13.55 -5.84 9.25
C PRO A 70 12.84 -5.18 10.44
N TYR A 71 11.63 -4.64 10.27
CA TYR A 71 10.94 -3.81 11.28
C TYR A 71 10.31 -4.61 12.43
N LEU A 72 10.17 -5.93 12.28
CA LEU A 72 9.70 -6.81 13.35
C LEU A 72 10.76 -7.08 14.44
N HIS A 73 11.93 -6.41 14.37
CA HIS A 73 13.03 -6.67 15.30
C HIS A 73 12.99 -5.78 16.56
N HIS A 74 13.09 -6.45 17.71
CA HIS A 74 13.27 -6.07 19.13
C HIS A 74 12.89 -4.67 19.70
N ARG A 75 13.00 -3.56 18.97
CA ARG A 75 12.72 -2.20 19.49
C ARG A 75 11.34 -1.65 19.12
N ALA A 76 10.69 -2.17 18.07
CA ALA A 76 9.40 -1.66 17.58
C ALA A 76 8.34 -2.76 17.35
N ILE A 77 8.45 -3.88 18.09
CA ILE A 77 7.57 -5.03 17.89
C ILE A 77 6.09 -4.69 18.10
N LEU A 78 5.77 -3.81 19.06
CA LEU A 78 4.40 -3.39 19.32
C LEU A 78 3.79 -2.65 18.13
N LEU A 79 4.54 -1.73 17.51
CA LEU A 79 4.09 -1.03 16.30
C LEU A 79 3.93 -2.00 15.12
N GLY A 80 4.85 -2.96 14.98
CA GLY A 80 4.75 -4.01 13.98
C GLY A 80 3.49 -4.88 14.17
N ILE A 81 3.19 -5.29 15.40
CA ILE A 81 1.99 -6.07 15.74
C ILE A 81 0.74 -5.25 15.46
N ALA A 82 0.66 -4.00 15.96
CA ALA A 82 -0.48 -3.12 15.73
C ALA A 82 -0.75 -2.95 14.23
N ARG A 83 0.30 -2.77 13.44
CA ARG A 83 0.19 -2.66 11.99
C ARG A 83 -0.31 -3.94 11.33
N VAL A 84 0.21 -5.10 11.70
CA VAL A 84 -0.28 -6.39 11.18
C VAL A 84 -1.74 -6.60 11.53
N LEU A 85 -2.17 -6.21 12.73
CA LEU A 85 -3.57 -6.26 13.15
C LEU A 85 -4.45 -5.32 12.31
N LEU A 86 -4.01 -4.08 12.07
CA LEU A 86 -4.75 -3.13 11.24
C LEU A 86 -4.84 -3.57 9.78
N ILE A 87 -3.76 -4.10 9.20
CA ILE A 87 -3.80 -4.70 7.87
C ILE A 87 -4.77 -5.87 7.87
N GLY A 88 -4.70 -6.78 8.85
CA GLY A 88 -5.62 -7.90 8.99
C GLY A 88 -7.08 -7.46 9.08
N LEU A 89 -7.37 -6.38 9.80
CA LEU A 89 -8.70 -5.78 9.89
C LEU A 89 -9.18 -5.23 8.54
N THR A 90 -8.31 -4.54 7.80
CA THR A 90 -8.61 -4.06 6.43
C THR A 90 -8.92 -5.22 5.50
N PHE A 91 -8.15 -6.32 5.55
CA PHE A 91 -8.44 -7.52 4.77
C PHE A 91 -9.79 -8.12 5.18
N LEU A 92 -10.06 -8.27 6.47
CA LEU A 92 -11.32 -8.83 6.97
C LEU A 92 -12.54 -8.04 6.44
N PHE A 93 -12.53 -6.71 6.62
CA PHE A 93 -13.64 -5.86 6.14
C PHE A 93 -13.74 -5.81 4.61
N ALA A 94 -12.61 -5.78 3.90
CA ALA A 94 -12.61 -5.90 2.45
C ALA A 94 -13.24 -7.24 2.02
N GLY A 95 -12.91 -8.34 2.69
CA GLY A 95 -13.48 -9.66 2.43
C GLY A 95 -15.00 -9.68 2.54
N PHE A 96 -15.55 -9.07 3.59
CA PHE A 96 -17.01 -8.91 3.73
C PHE A 96 -17.61 -8.09 2.58
N MET A 97 -17.00 -6.94 2.26
CA MET A 97 -17.47 -6.08 1.17
C MET A 97 -17.46 -6.80 -0.18
N PHE A 98 -16.41 -7.57 -0.47
CA PHE A 98 -16.28 -8.36 -1.70
C PHE A 98 -17.18 -9.59 -1.72
N ALA A 99 -17.49 -10.19 -0.55
CA ALA A 99 -18.44 -11.29 -0.44
C ALA A 99 -19.87 -10.81 -0.77
N GLU A 100 -20.26 -9.64 -0.28
CA GLU A 100 -21.57 -9.04 -0.63
C GLU A 100 -21.65 -8.66 -2.11
N ARG A 101 -20.53 -8.19 -2.69
CA ARG A 101 -20.42 -7.95 -4.14
C ARG A 101 -20.54 -9.24 -4.97
N ASN A 102 -20.27 -10.39 -4.37
CA ASN A 102 -20.22 -11.68 -5.05
C ASN A 102 -21.62 -12.28 -5.34
N ASN A 103 -22.60 -11.42 -5.61
CA ASN A 103 -23.93 -11.82 -6.03
C ASN A 103 -24.01 -11.77 -7.57
N HIS A 104 -24.63 -12.78 -8.19
CA HIS A 104 -24.80 -12.84 -9.65
C HIS A 104 -25.57 -11.65 -10.23
N HIS A 105 -26.34 -10.93 -9.41
CA HIS A 105 -27.11 -9.77 -9.82
C HIS A 105 -26.37 -8.44 -9.61
N PHE A 106 -25.21 -8.44 -8.92
CA PHE A 106 -24.46 -7.21 -8.70
C PHE A 106 -23.80 -6.75 -10.01
N PRO A 107 -24.06 -5.53 -10.48
CA PRO A 107 -23.50 -5.04 -11.74
C PRO A 107 -22.04 -4.63 -11.54
N THR A 108 -21.09 -5.48 -11.94
CA THR A 108 -19.64 -5.23 -11.77
C THR A 108 -18.94 -4.63 -13.00
N GLY A 109 -19.69 -4.29 -14.04
CA GLY A 109 -19.14 -3.93 -15.34
C GLY A 109 -19.92 -2.81 -16.01
N LYS A 110 -19.24 -2.09 -16.90
CA LYS A 110 -19.91 -1.06 -17.72
C LYS A 110 -21.01 -1.70 -18.57
N PRO A 111 -22.20 -1.09 -18.67
CA PRO A 111 -23.22 -1.56 -19.60
C PRO A 111 -22.71 -1.44 -21.04
N HIS A 112 -23.21 -2.32 -21.91
CA HIS A 112 -22.75 -2.41 -23.29
C HIS A 112 -23.19 -1.21 -24.15
N TYR A 113 -24.15 -0.41 -23.66
CA TYR A 113 -24.68 0.77 -24.32
C TYR A 113 -24.74 1.92 -23.32
N ALA A 114 -24.28 3.10 -23.74
CA ALA A 114 -24.57 4.32 -23.01
C ALA A 114 -26.07 4.62 -23.14
N PRO A 115 -26.81 4.75 -22.03
CA PRO A 115 -28.24 5.01 -22.09
C PRO A 115 -28.48 6.37 -22.77
N THR A 116 -29.17 6.35 -23.91
CA THR A 116 -29.52 7.54 -24.69
C THR A 116 -30.83 8.19 -24.20
N ASN A 117 -31.57 7.51 -23.32
CA ASN A 117 -32.84 7.97 -22.79
C ASN A 117 -32.90 7.74 -21.26
N ARG A 118 -33.42 8.72 -20.51
CA ARG A 118 -33.57 8.66 -19.04
C ARG A 118 -34.56 7.58 -18.57
N THR A 119 -35.31 6.94 -19.46
CA THR A 119 -36.22 5.85 -19.09
C THR A 119 -35.51 4.52 -18.85
N GLN A 120 -34.25 4.37 -19.29
CA GLN A 120 -33.43 3.17 -19.08
C GLN A 120 -32.43 3.41 -17.95
N ILE A 121 -32.83 3.17 -16.71
CA ILE A 121 -31.94 3.29 -15.54
C ILE A 121 -30.99 2.08 -15.54
N PRO A 122 -29.68 2.25 -15.81
CA PRO A 122 -28.74 1.16 -15.68
C PRO A 122 -28.66 0.69 -14.23
N TYR A 123 -28.55 -0.63 -14.01
CA TYR A 123 -28.41 -1.24 -12.68
C TYR A 123 -27.24 -0.65 -11.87
N LEU A 124 -26.23 -0.08 -12.53
CA LEU A 124 -25.09 0.56 -11.89
C LEU A 124 -25.47 1.81 -11.06
N ILE A 125 -26.58 2.47 -11.36
CA ILE A 125 -27.05 3.66 -10.62
C ILE A 125 -27.97 3.27 -9.47
N ALA A 126 -28.58 2.08 -9.52
CA ALA A 126 -29.45 1.62 -8.47
C ALA A 126 -28.68 1.49 -7.13
N PRO A 127 -29.36 1.70 -5.98
CA PRO A 127 -28.76 1.51 -4.66
C PRO A 127 -28.13 0.12 -4.52
N ALA A 128 -26.91 0.06 -4.01
CA ALA A 128 -26.18 -1.20 -3.80
C ALA A 128 -26.95 -2.16 -2.88
N ALA A 129 -27.69 -1.62 -1.91
CA ALA A 129 -28.55 -2.38 -1.01
C ALA A 129 -29.60 -3.25 -1.73
N CYS A 130 -29.98 -2.94 -2.97
CA CYS A 130 -30.89 -3.78 -3.76
C CYS A 130 -30.24 -5.10 -4.22
N PHE A 131 -28.92 -5.19 -4.24
CA PHE A 131 -28.15 -6.35 -4.71
C PHE A 131 -27.49 -7.12 -3.56
N VAL A 132 -27.38 -6.48 -2.40
CA VAL A 132 -26.79 -7.05 -1.19
C VAL A 132 -27.89 -7.69 -0.35
N SER A 133 -27.71 -8.96 0.02
CA SER A 133 -28.67 -9.68 0.86
C SER A 133 -28.63 -9.13 2.30
N GLY A 134 -29.69 -8.43 2.72
CA GLY A 134 -29.87 -7.92 4.08
C GLY A 134 -30.19 -9.03 5.08
N ASN A 135 -29.20 -9.85 5.45
CA ASN A 135 -29.36 -10.77 6.59
C ASN A 135 -29.00 -10.03 7.90
N ASP A 136 -30.01 -9.63 8.66
CA ASP A 136 -29.88 -8.70 9.80
C ASP A 136 -29.18 -9.30 11.04
N ASN A 137 -28.95 -10.61 11.09
CA ASN A 137 -28.36 -11.27 12.24
C ASN A 137 -26.85 -11.46 12.08
N ILE A 138 -26.06 -10.59 12.71
CA ILE A 138 -24.57 -10.61 12.73
C ILE A 138 -23.99 -12.01 12.99
N LYS A 139 -24.57 -12.79 13.91
CA LYS A 139 -24.07 -14.15 14.24
C LYS A 139 -24.27 -15.15 13.10
N ASN A 140 -25.39 -15.08 12.40
CA ASN A 140 -25.66 -15.93 11.24
C ASN A 140 -24.87 -15.44 10.04
N TRP A 141 -24.78 -14.12 9.88
CA TRP A 141 -23.96 -13.44 8.88
C TRP A 141 -22.49 -13.83 8.96
N VAL A 142 -21.83 -13.72 10.12
CA VAL A 142 -20.41 -14.13 10.27
C VAL A 142 -20.21 -15.57 9.85
N LYS A 143 -21.13 -16.46 10.22
CA LYS A 143 -21.03 -17.90 9.94
C LYS A 143 -21.27 -18.21 8.45
N GLU A 144 -22.23 -17.55 7.82
CA GLU A 144 -22.55 -17.70 6.40
C GLU A 144 -21.48 -17.06 5.51
N ASP A 145 -21.03 -15.85 5.83
CA ASP A 145 -19.99 -15.15 5.08
C ASP A 145 -18.64 -15.85 5.18
N LEU A 146 -18.29 -16.40 6.36
CA LEU A 146 -17.11 -17.27 6.47
C LEU A 146 -17.24 -18.47 5.53
N LYS A 147 -18.42 -19.10 5.44
CA LYS A 147 -18.63 -20.23 4.53
C LYS A 147 -18.52 -19.82 3.06
N ILE A 148 -19.02 -18.64 2.70
CA ILE A 148 -18.93 -18.08 1.34
C ILE A 148 -17.48 -17.71 1.00
N LEU A 149 -16.74 -17.11 1.94
CA LEU A 149 -15.32 -16.77 1.81
C LEU A 149 -14.47 -18.00 1.44
N TRP A 150 -14.77 -19.17 2.01
CA TRP A 150 -14.06 -20.42 1.72
C TRP A 150 -14.61 -21.19 0.51
N GLY A 151 -15.89 -21.04 0.16
CA GLY A 151 -16.54 -21.83 -0.89
C GLY A 151 -16.57 -21.21 -2.29
N SER A 152 -16.29 -19.91 -2.43
CA SER A 152 -16.60 -19.17 -3.67
C SER A 152 -15.35 -18.76 -4.46
N MET A 153 -14.65 -19.73 -5.08
CA MET A 153 -13.47 -19.44 -5.93
C MET A 153 -13.82 -18.96 -7.36
N HIS A 154 -15.06 -19.10 -7.83
CA HIS A 154 -15.35 -19.12 -9.28
C HIS A 154 -15.94 -17.85 -9.90
N VAL A 155 -16.06 -16.75 -9.15
CA VAL A 155 -16.70 -15.50 -9.64
C VAL A 155 -15.67 -14.39 -9.85
N THR A 156 -15.73 -13.78 -11.03
CA THR A 156 -14.77 -12.82 -11.60
C THR A 156 -14.43 -11.61 -10.72
N GLY A 157 -15.35 -11.18 -9.86
CA GLY A 157 -15.15 -10.05 -8.94
C GLY A 157 -14.44 -10.41 -7.63
N PHE A 158 -14.64 -11.63 -7.13
CA PHE A 158 -14.08 -12.10 -5.85
C PHE A 158 -12.70 -12.76 -6.05
N THR A 159 -12.44 -13.31 -7.24
CA THR A 159 -11.16 -13.95 -7.58
C THR A 159 -9.94 -13.05 -7.34
N GLN A 160 -10.01 -11.75 -7.72
CA GLN A 160 -8.88 -10.83 -7.53
C GLN A 160 -8.54 -10.64 -6.05
N TYR A 161 -9.57 -10.47 -5.20
CA TYR A 161 -9.40 -10.35 -3.77
C TYR A 161 -8.85 -11.65 -3.15
N ALA A 162 -9.42 -12.81 -3.50
CA ALA A 162 -8.97 -14.11 -3.01
C ALA A 162 -7.50 -14.41 -3.36
N ILE A 163 -7.07 -14.04 -4.58
CA ILE A 163 -5.67 -14.13 -5.00
C ILE A 163 -4.78 -13.25 -4.11
N LEU A 164 -5.17 -12.00 -3.83
CA LEU A 164 -4.40 -11.10 -2.98
C LEU A 164 -4.31 -11.60 -1.53
N VAL A 165 -5.39 -12.14 -0.96
CA VAL A 165 -5.38 -12.78 0.36
C VAL A 165 -4.35 -13.90 0.39
N THR A 166 -4.38 -14.79 -0.61
CA THR A 166 -3.46 -15.92 -0.72
C THR A 166 -2.01 -15.45 -0.80
N PHE A 167 -1.72 -14.46 -1.64
CA PHE A 167 -0.38 -13.87 -1.75
C PHE A 167 0.06 -13.16 -0.48
N THR A 168 -0.86 -12.57 0.28
CA THR A 168 -0.55 -11.91 1.54
C THR A 168 -0.18 -12.91 2.62
N VAL A 169 -0.94 -13.99 2.76
CA VAL A 169 -0.62 -15.09 3.69
C VAL A 169 0.73 -15.72 3.34
N PHE A 170 0.99 -15.95 2.05
CA PHE A 170 2.26 -16.48 1.59
C PHE A 170 3.42 -15.50 1.83
N SER A 171 3.23 -14.20 1.55
CA SER A 171 4.21 -13.14 1.82
C SER A 171 4.54 -13.03 3.31
N PHE A 172 3.53 -13.11 4.17
CA PHE A 172 3.69 -13.15 5.62
C PHE A 172 4.47 -14.38 6.08
N SER A 173 4.17 -15.55 5.52
CA SER A 173 4.88 -16.79 5.80
C SER A 173 6.37 -16.69 5.42
N LEU A 174 6.68 -16.14 4.24
CA LEU A 174 8.06 -15.87 3.83
C LEU A 174 8.76 -14.86 4.76
N ALA A 175 8.04 -13.84 5.23
CA ALA A 175 8.56 -12.86 6.17
C ALA A 175 8.86 -13.50 7.54
N ALA A 176 8.01 -14.40 8.02
CA ALA A 176 8.19 -15.13 9.28
C ALA A 176 9.33 -16.16 9.22
N ILE A 177 9.52 -16.83 8.09
CA ILE A 177 10.62 -17.81 7.89
C ILE A 177 11.98 -17.10 7.75
N SER A 178 12.01 -15.92 7.13
CA SER A 178 13.26 -15.19 6.86
C SER A 178 14.18 -14.98 8.08
N PRO A 179 13.72 -14.61 9.28
CA PRO A 179 14.58 -14.49 10.46
C PRO A 179 15.00 -15.84 11.05
N LEU A 180 14.23 -16.91 10.84
CA LEU A 180 14.58 -18.27 11.31
C LEU A 180 15.77 -18.85 10.53
N VAL A 181 15.94 -18.44 9.28
CA VAL A 181 17.07 -18.85 8.44
C VAL A 181 18.29 -17.99 8.76
N CYS A 182 19.28 -18.56 9.45
CA CYS A 182 20.56 -17.90 9.73
C CYS A 182 21.25 -17.45 8.40
N PRO A 183 21.26 -16.14 8.08
CA PRO A 183 21.66 -15.67 6.75
C PRO A 183 23.16 -15.85 6.50
N LYS A 184 23.97 -15.93 7.57
CA LYS A 184 25.42 -16.18 7.48
C LYS A 184 25.75 -17.61 7.07
N LYS A 185 24.87 -18.58 7.38
CA LYS A 185 25.15 -20.01 7.17
C LYS A 185 24.69 -20.49 5.78
N HIS A 186 23.61 -19.92 5.24
CA HIS A 186 23.00 -20.38 3.99
C HIS A 186 22.62 -19.22 3.04
N PRO A 187 23.60 -18.64 2.30
CA PRO A 187 23.34 -17.53 1.38
C PRO A 187 22.42 -17.89 0.22
N ARG A 188 22.41 -19.17 -0.20
CA ARG A 188 21.50 -19.68 -1.24
C ARG A 188 20.03 -19.62 -0.83
N ILE A 189 19.71 -19.97 0.42
CA ILE A 189 18.32 -19.93 0.93
C ILE A 189 17.82 -18.49 1.00
N LYS A 190 18.68 -17.54 1.41
CA LYS A 190 18.34 -16.11 1.40
C LYS A 190 18.00 -15.61 -0.02
N SER A 191 18.81 -16.00 -1.01
CA SER A 191 18.54 -15.66 -2.41
C SER A 191 17.23 -16.29 -2.90
N LEU A 192 16.99 -17.56 -2.57
CA LEU A 192 15.74 -18.25 -2.92
C LEU A 192 14.49 -17.60 -2.29
N LEU A 193 14.55 -17.23 -1.01
CA LEU A 193 13.45 -16.54 -0.31
C LEU A 193 13.18 -15.16 -0.91
N TRP A 194 14.20 -14.47 -1.40
CA TRP A 194 14.02 -13.20 -2.10
C TRP A 194 13.44 -13.41 -3.50
N LEU A 195 13.94 -14.39 -4.26
CA LEU A 195 13.40 -14.77 -5.57
C LEU A 195 11.93 -15.19 -5.50
N ALA A 196 11.52 -15.85 -4.41
CA ALA A 196 10.12 -16.21 -4.17
C ALA A 196 9.18 -14.99 -4.02
N ARG A 197 9.71 -13.79 -3.69
CA ARG A 197 8.91 -12.55 -3.57
C ARG A 197 8.67 -11.87 -4.92
N VAL A 198 9.55 -12.09 -5.90
CA VAL A 198 9.46 -11.51 -7.24
C VAL A 198 8.12 -11.80 -7.94
N PRO A 199 7.67 -13.07 -8.06
CA PRO A 199 6.38 -13.37 -8.71
C PRO A 199 5.19 -12.77 -7.95
N LEU A 200 5.25 -12.68 -6.62
CA LEU A 200 4.19 -12.05 -5.82
C LEU A 200 4.06 -10.56 -6.14
N LEU A 201 5.20 -9.87 -6.26
CA LEU A 201 5.22 -8.46 -6.60
C LEU A 201 4.72 -8.24 -8.04
N ILE A 202 5.17 -9.04 -9.00
CA ILE A 202 4.68 -8.97 -10.38
C ILE A 202 3.16 -9.17 -10.41
N ALA A 203 2.65 -10.19 -9.73
CA ALA A 203 1.23 -10.46 -9.70
C ALA A 203 0.42 -9.35 -9.00
N ALA A 204 0.96 -8.77 -7.92
CA ALA A 204 0.37 -7.62 -7.24
C ALA A 204 0.25 -6.40 -8.17
N TRP A 205 1.30 -6.13 -8.97
CA TRP A 205 1.31 -5.05 -9.97
C TRP A 205 0.35 -5.29 -11.12
N VAL A 206 0.26 -6.54 -11.61
CA VAL A 206 -0.73 -6.90 -12.62
C VAL A 206 -2.14 -6.65 -12.10
N ILE A 207 -2.43 -7.09 -10.86
CA ILE A 207 -3.74 -6.85 -10.24
C ILE A 207 -3.99 -5.34 -10.10
N ALA A 208 -3.05 -4.56 -9.57
CA ALA A 208 -3.18 -3.12 -9.46
C ALA A 208 -3.41 -2.42 -10.81
N GLY A 209 -2.69 -2.82 -11.86
CA GLY A 209 -2.88 -2.31 -13.22
C GLY A 209 -4.27 -2.62 -13.75
N THR A 210 -4.74 -3.86 -13.62
CA THR A 210 -6.10 -4.25 -14.07
C THR A 210 -7.20 -3.52 -13.28
N THR A 211 -7.03 -3.37 -11.96
CA THR A 211 -7.96 -2.64 -11.09
C THR A 211 -8.00 -1.15 -11.44
N THR A 212 -6.85 -0.53 -11.68
CA THR A 212 -6.76 0.87 -12.13
C THR A 212 -7.44 1.03 -13.49
N GLY A 213 -7.22 0.09 -14.41
CA GLY A 213 -7.90 0.08 -15.71
C GLY A 213 -9.42 0.00 -15.58
N LYS A 214 -9.95 -0.88 -14.72
CA LYS A 214 -11.39 -0.97 -14.42
C LYS A 214 -11.92 0.33 -13.83
N PHE A 215 -11.21 0.90 -12.85
CA PHE A 215 -11.57 2.18 -12.24
C PHE A 215 -11.67 3.31 -13.28
N MET A 216 -10.66 3.45 -14.15
CA MET A 216 -10.66 4.45 -15.21
C MET A 216 -11.79 4.23 -16.22
N GLN A 217 -12.06 2.97 -16.61
CA GLN A 217 -13.14 2.64 -17.52
C GLN A 217 -14.52 2.98 -16.95
N MET A 218 -14.75 2.70 -15.67
CA MET A 218 -16.03 3.05 -15.01
C MET A 218 -16.21 4.56 -14.92
N ARG A 219 -15.14 5.31 -14.58
CA ARG A 219 -15.19 6.78 -14.58
C ARG A 219 -15.45 7.36 -15.96
N ALA A 220 -14.76 6.86 -16.99
CA ALA A 220 -14.95 7.31 -18.36
C ALA A 220 -16.40 7.07 -18.81
N TRP A 221 -16.96 5.90 -18.50
CA TRP A 221 -18.36 5.60 -18.78
C TRP A 221 -19.32 6.55 -18.05
N MET A 222 -19.07 6.84 -16.76
CA MET A 222 -19.91 7.76 -16.00
C MET A 222 -19.87 9.18 -16.59
N HIS A 223 -18.68 9.63 -17.02
CA HIS A 223 -18.48 10.94 -17.64
C HIS A 223 -19.21 11.07 -18.99
N GLU A 224 -19.34 9.98 -19.75
CA GLU A 224 -20.07 9.97 -21.03
C GLU A 224 -21.60 9.83 -20.84
N SER A 225 -22.05 9.51 -19.63
CA SER A 225 -23.46 9.21 -19.36
C SER A 225 -24.27 10.46 -19.03
N ILE A 226 -25.60 10.41 -19.25
CA ILE A 226 -26.56 11.49 -18.92
C ILE A 226 -26.92 11.51 -17.42
N TRP A 227 -26.37 10.56 -16.65
CA TRP A 227 -26.78 10.26 -15.29
C TRP A 227 -26.04 10.93 -14.12
N PRO A 228 -24.96 11.68 -14.28
CA PRO A 228 -24.35 12.32 -13.12
C PRO A 228 -25.34 13.29 -12.50
N ALA A 229 -25.57 13.11 -11.21
CA ALA A 229 -26.51 13.94 -10.45
C ALA A 229 -25.99 15.38 -10.38
N ASP A 230 -24.66 15.52 -10.20
CA ASP A 230 -24.03 16.78 -9.85
C ASP A 230 -22.76 17.01 -10.68
N ALA A 231 -22.45 18.26 -11.00
CA ALA A 231 -21.22 18.63 -11.70
C ALA A 231 -19.94 18.21 -10.94
N SER A 232 -20.03 18.02 -9.62
CA SER A 232 -18.93 17.55 -8.79
C SER A 232 -18.55 16.08 -9.00
N GLU A 233 -19.42 15.26 -9.61
CA GLU A 233 -19.08 13.85 -9.90
C GLU A 233 -18.00 13.70 -10.98
N TYR A 234 -17.84 14.73 -11.82
CA TYR A 234 -16.79 14.78 -12.84
C TYR A 234 -15.41 15.07 -12.24
N ASP A 235 -15.37 15.75 -11.10
CA ASP A 235 -14.12 16.16 -10.49
C ASP A 235 -13.38 14.99 -9.85
N TRP A 236 -12.05 15.06 -9.90
CA TRP A 236 -11.22 14.12 -9.17
C TRP A 236 -11.28 14.46 -7.68
N THR A 237 -11.98 13.62 -6.93
CA THR A 237 -11.93 13.75 -5.47
C THR A 237 -10.56 13.36 -4.95
N PHE A 238 -10.08 14.04 -3.91
CA PHE A 238 -8.82 13.73 -3.25
C PHE A 238 -8.74 12.25 -2.83
N GLY A 239 -9.86 11.68 -2.35
CA GLY A 239 -9.96 10.28 -1.94
C GLY A 239 -9.81 9.27 -3.08
N GLN A 240 -10.10 9.65 -4.32
CA GLN A 240 -9.89 8.80 -5.51
C GLN A 240 -8.46 8.93 -6.05
N PHE A 241 -7.87 10.12 -5.99
CA PHE A 241 -6.51 10.37 -6.47
C PHE A 241 -5.44 9.77 -5.55
N LEU A 242 -5.64 9.89 -4.23
CA LEU A 242 -4.66 9.49 -3.24
C LEU A 242 -4.27 8.01 -3.37
N PRO A 243 -5.19 7.04 -3.51
CA PRO A 243 -4.80 5.64 -3.62
C PRO A 243 -4.00 5.29 -4.87
N LEU A 244 -4.27 5.98 -5.99
CA LEU A 244 -3.53 5.81 -7.24
C LEU A 244 -2.10 6.36 -7.11
N LEU A 245 -1.97 7.55 -6.53
CA LEU A 245 -0.68 8.20 -6.30
C LEU A 245 0.18 7.35 -5.36
N LEU A 246 -0.37 6.90 -4.25
CA LEU A 246 0.34 6.09 -3.26
C LEU A 246 0.78 4.75 -3.85
N MET A 247 -0.02 4.15 -4.73
CA MET A 247 0.34 2.92 -5.42
C MET A 247 1.48 3.15 -6.43
N MET A 248 1.45 4.24 -7.20
CA MET A 248 2.56 4.62 -8.10
C MET A 248 3.88 4.76 -7.33
N LEU A 249 3.85 5.39 -6.17
CA LEU A 249 5.03 5.59 -5.33
C LEU A 249 5.54 4.27 -4.72
N ALA A 250 4.64 3.36 -4.33
CA ALA A 250 5.03 2.01 -3.94
C ALA A 250 5.75 1.27 -5.09
N GLY A 251 5.42 1.57 -6.34
CA GLY A 251 6.08 1.02 -7.53
C GLY A 251 7.50 1.48 -7.69
N LEU A 252 7.74 2.78 -7.52
CA LEU A 252 9.10 3.33 -7.55
C LEU A 252 9.99 2.69 -6.49
N ALA A 253 9.45 2.49 -5.29
CA ALA A 253 10.17 1.81 -4.21
C ALA A 253 10.53 0.36 -4.55
N ILE A 254 9.64 -0.36 -5.24
CA ILE A 254 9.90 -1.73 -5.71
C ILE A 254 10.99 -1.73 -6.78
N VAL A 255 10.91 -0.83 -7.76
CA VAL A 255 11.91 -0.74 -8.84
C VAL A 255 13.29 -0.45 -8.27
N GLU A 256 13.42 0.46 -7.29
CA GLU A 256 14.70 0.70 -6.62
C GLU A 256 15.19 -0.54 -5.86
N ALA A 257 14.31 -1.20 -5.11
CA ALA A 257 14.68 -2.42 -4.38
C ALA A 257 15.13 -3.57 -5.29
N PHE A 258 14.55 -3.67 -6.49
CA PHE A 258 14.99 -4.61 -7.53
C PHE A 258 16.32 -4.20 -8.14
N SER A 259 16.49 -2.92 -8.47
CA SER A 259 17.73 -2.39 -9.06
C SER A 259 18.95 -2.73 -8.19
N ASP A 260 18.83 -2.51 -6.89
CA ASP A 260 19.86 -2.84 -5.90
C ASP A 260 20.20 -4.33 -5.87
N HIS A 261 19.19 -5.20 -5.89
CA HIS A 261 19.42 -6.64 -5.82
C HIS A 261 19.97 -7.19 -7.14
N LEU A 262 19.52 -6.63 -8.26
CA LEU A 262 20.04 -6.95 -9.58
C LEU A 262 21.52 -6.57 -9.66
N GLU A 263 21.92 -5.41 -9.13
CA GLU A 263 23.32 -4.98 -9.06
C GLU A 263 24.14 -6.01 -8.26
N ASP A 264 23.69 -6.42 -7.07
CA ASP A 264 24.35 -7.43 -6.24
C ASP A 264 24.46 -8.81 -6.93
N ALA A 265 23.38 -9.25 -7.59
CA ALA A 265 23.32 -10.54 -8.28
C ALA A 265 24.19 -10.55 -9.53
N LEU A 266 24.12 -9.51 -10.37
CA LEU A 266 25.00 -9.32 -11.52
C LEU A 266 26.46 -9.28 -11.06
N PHE A 267 26.81 -8.51 -10.04
CA PHE A 267 28.19 -8.42 -9.56
C PHE A 267 28.72 -9.76 -9.05
N ASN A 268 27.88 -10.55 -8.35
CA ASN A 268 28.29 -11.86 -7.85
C ASN A 268 28.40 -12.90 -8.98
N ASN A 269 27.49 -12.90 -9.95
CA ASN A 269 27.58 -13.78 -11.12
C ASN A 269 28.75 -13.40 -12.02
N LEU A 270 28.98 -12.11 -12.28
CA LEU A 270 30.17 -11.63 -12.98
C LEU A 270 31.44 -12.03 -12.23
N ARG A 271 31.47 -11.91 -10.90
CA ARG A 271 32.62 -12.35 -10.09
C ARG A 271 32.84 -13.85 -10.22
N HIS A 272 31.81 -14.68 -10.19
CA HIS A 272 31.95 -16.13 -10.35
C HIS A 272 32.40 -16.50 -11.76
N PHE A 273 31.80 -15.87 -12.77
CA PHE A 273 32.22 -16.00 -14.17
C PHE A 273 33.67 -15.57 -14.36
N TRP A 274 34.10 -14.45 -13.80
CA TRP A 274 35.48 -13.98 -13.88
C TRP A 274 36.44 -14.91 -13.16
N ASN A 275 36.09 -15.41 -11.96
CA ASN A 275 36.90 -16.42 -11.27
C ASN A 275 36.99 -17.74 -12.03
N PHE A 276 35.92 -18.14 -12.72
CA PHE A 276 35.91 -19.31 -13.59
C PHE A 276 36.80 -19.07 -14.81
N LEU A 277 36.63 -17.95 -15.52
CA LEU A 277 37.45 -17.56 -16.67
C LEU A 277 38.93 -17.47 -16.31
N LEU A 278 39.27 -16.82 -15.19
CA LEU A 278 40.63 -16.75 -14.63
C LEU A 278 41.19 -18.13 -14.25
N SER A 279 40.35 -19.02 -13.72
CA SER A 279 40.75 -20.39 -13.39
C SER A 279 41.03 -21.22 -14.64
N THR A 280 40.27 -21.00 -15.72
CA THR A 280 40.37 -21.78 -16.96
C THR A 280 41.50 -21.26 -17.87
N ILE A 281 41.72 -19.94 -17.93
CA ILE A 281 42.71 -19.33 -18.83
C ILE A 281 44.11 -19.28 -18.19
N ILE A 282 44.22 -18.98 -16.89
CA ILE A 282 45.51 -18.59 -16.29
C ILE A 282 46.15 -19.73 -15.44
N GLY A 283 45.47 -20.87 -15.29
CA GLY A 283 45.97 -21.99 -14.51
C GLY A 283 45.99 -21.71 -13.00
N LYS A 284 45.84 -22.76 -12.18
CA LYS A 284 45.59 -22.65 -10.73
C LYS A 284 46.66 -21.88 -9.94
N ALA A 285 47.91 -21.84 -10.43
CA ALA A 285 49.03 -21.17 -9.75
C ALA A 285 48.99 -19.65 -9.88
N CYS A 286 48.68 -19.11 -11.06
CA CYS A 286 48.73 -17.67 -11.32
C CYS A 286 47.42 -16.95 -10.86
N CYS A 287 46.32 -17.69 -10.76
CA CYS A 287 45.06 -17.20 -10.16
C CYS A 287 45.22 -16.77 -8.68
N LYS A 288 46.12 -17.40 -7.91
CA LYS A 288 46.37 -17.06 -6.49
C LYS A 288 47.08 -15.70 -6.33
N ILE A 289 47.92 -15.31 -7.29
CA ILE A 289 48.65 -14.03 -7.31
C ILE A 289 47.73 -12.90 -7.77
N LEU A 290 46.95 -13.10 -8.85
CA LEU A 290 45.99 -12.11 -9.35
C LEU A 290 44.84 -11.84 -8.36
N ARG A 291 44.38 -12.85 -7.61
CA ARG A 291 43.39 -12.66 -6.53
C ARG A 291 43.94 -11.78 -5.40
N ARG A 292 45.26 -11.81 -5.14
CA ARG A 292 45.93 -10.93 -4.18
C ARG A 292 46.00 -9.50 -4.70
N SER A 293 46.30 -9.30 -5.98
CA SER A 293 46.34 -7.98 -6.63
C SER A 293 44.96 -7.32 -6.75
N TRP A 294 43.89 -8.08 -7.01
CA TRP A 294 42.52 -7.53 -7.05
C TRP A 294 42.03 -7.03 -5.68
N ASN A 295 42.39 -7.75 -4.61
CA ASN A 295 42.08 -7.30 -3.25
C ASN A 295 42.89 -6.03 -2.87
N LEU A 296 44.12 -5.88 -3.38
CA LEU A 296 44.91 -4.65 -3.23
C LEU A 296 44.31 -3.48 -4.03
N PHE A 297 43.79 -3.72 -5.23
CA PHE A 297 43.09 -2.69 -6.03
C PHE A 297 41.80 -2.20 -5.32
N ARG A 298 41.10 -3.08 -4.59
CA ARG A 298 39.94 -2.71 -3.76
C ARG A 298 40.33 -1.90 -2.52
N TRP A 299 41.56 -2.05 -2.01
CA TRP A 299 42.12 -1.23 -0.94
C TRP A 299 42.59 0.16 -1.43
N GLY A 300 42.83 0.34 -2.72
CA GLY A 300 43.18 1.63 -3.33
C GLY A 300 42.08 2.71 -3.25
N GLN A 301 40.84 2.36 -2.90
CA GLN A 301 39.78 3.33 -2.60
C GLN A 301 39.82 3.88 -1.16
N TRP A 302 40.80 3.48 -0.34
CA TRP A 302 40.93 3.93 1.05
C TRP A 302 41.80 5.20 1.22
N LEU A 303 42.40 5.73 0.15
CA LEU A 303 43.22 6.96 0.20
C LEU A 303 42.47 8.26 -0.13
N ARG A 304 41.13 8.25 -0.10
CA ARG A 304 40.30 9.48 -0.26
C ARG A 304 39.50 9.82 0.99
N LYS A 305 40.16 9.77 2.14
CA LYS A 305 39.72 10.43 3.38
C LYS A 305 40.81 11.40 3.81
N GLU A 306 40.62 12.67 3.48
CA GLU A 306 41.20 13.72 4.31
C GLU A 306 40.44 13.77 5.64
N PRO A 307 41.13 13.89 6.78
CA PRO A 307 40.53 14.34 8.01
C PRO A 307 40.54 15.88 8.04
N PHE A 308 39.37 16.51 7.93
CA PHE A 308 39.23 17.88 8.42
C PHE A 308 39.18 17.82 9.95
N ILE A 309 40.29 18.18 10.58
CA ILE A 309 40.42 18.41 12.02
C ILE A 309 39.78 19.78 12.29
N VAL A 310 38.69 19.80 13.05
CA VAL A 310 38.35 20.95 13.89
C VAL A 310 38.33 20.46 15.32
N SER A 311 39.38 20.81 16.04
CA SER A 311 39.49 20.73 17.48
C SER A 311 38.65 21.85 18.08
N CYS A 312 37.73 21.52 18.99
CA CYS A 312 37.30 22.40 20.07
C CYS A 312 36.92 21.53 21.27
N SER A 313 37.91 21.41 22.16
CA SER A 313 37.70 21.11 23.57
C SER A 313 37.30 22.42 24.25
N GLU A 314 36.10 22.50 24.82
CA GLU A 314 35.92 23.32 26.00
C GLU A 314 34.78 22.83 26.89
N SER A 315 35.17 22.57 28.13
CA SER A 315 34.38 22.25 29.30
C SER A 315 33.57 23.44 29.78
N GLN A 316 32.25 23.30 29.97
CA GLN A 316 31.48 24.05 30.99
C GLN A 316 30.34 23.14 31.48
N GLN A 317 30.46 22.57 32.69
CA GLN A 317 30.00 23.13 33.96
C GLN A 317 28.48 23.35 34.04
N PHE A 318 27.85 22.44 34.79
CA PHE A 318 26.59 22.63 35.49
C PHE A 318 26.63 23.90 36.37
N LEU A 319 25.59 24.73 36.30
CA LEU A 319 25.01 25.48 37.43
C LEU A 319 23.56 25.92 37.05
N PRO A 320 22.67 26.12 38.04
CA PRO A 320 21.22 26.16 37.85
C PRO A 320 20.70 27.58 37.62
N LEU A 321 19.70 27.74 36.75
CA LEU A 321 18.96 29.00 36.63
C LEU A 321 17.72 28.98 37.53
N LYS A 322 17.84 29.73 38.62
CA LYS A 322 16.74 30.35 39.38
C LYS A 322 16.02 31.37 38.48
N GLY A 323 14.69 31.39 38.59
CA GLY A 323 13.87 32.60 38.72
C GLY A 323 13.71 33.50 37.48
N GLY A 324 12.47 33.61 37.00
CA GLY A 324 12.08 34.60 36.01
C GLY A 324 10.61 34.50 35.63
N VAL A 325 9.75 34.94 36.55
CA VAL A 325 8.32 35.14 36.35
C VAL A 325 8.11 36.19 35.25
N SER A 326 7.35 35.84 34.20
CA SER A 326 6.67 36.83 33.35
C SER A 326 5.37 36.25 32.80
N SER A 327 4.31 36.45 33.57
CA SER A 327 2.99 36.94 33.12
C SER A 327 2.58 36.59 31.70
N TRP A 328 1.95 35.42 31.52
CA TRP A 328 1.02 35.22 30.41
C TRP A 328 -0.29 35.92 30.78
N LYS A 329 -0.54 37.03 30.10
CA LYS A 329 -1.78 37.80 30.22
C LYS A 329 -2.85 37.05 29.43
N GLU A 330 -3.85 36.54 30.15
CA GLU A 330 -5.14 36.14 29.61
C GLU A 330 -5.69 37.28 28.75
N VAL A 331 -5.97 36.98 27.49
CA VAL A 331 -6.91 37.75 26.67
C VAL A 331 -8.22 36.99 26.79
N GLU A 332 -8.99 37.35 27.83
CA GLU A 332 -10.43 37.20 27.84
C GLU A 332 -10.98 38.19 26.80
N ASP A 333 -11.54 37.68 25.70
CA ASP A 333 -12.53 38.43 24.94
C ASP A 333 -13.90 37.79 25.16
N ASP A 334 -14.76 38.63 25.70
CA ASP A 334 -16.04 38.36 26.32
C ASP A 334 -17.16 38.50 25.26
N LYS A 335 -18.09 37.54 25.29
CA LYS A 335 -19.53 37.62 24.94
C LYS A 335 -19.98 38.07 23.55
N GLY A 336 -20.71 37.14 22.91
CA GLY A 336 -21.89 37.46 22.10
C GLY A 336 -22.68 36.20 21.72
N PRO A 337 -23.96 36.04 22.11
CA PRO A 337 -24.76 34.87 21.75
C PRO A 337 -25.39 35.08 20.36
N ILE A 338 -25.04 34.24 19.39
CA ILE A 338 -25.73 34.22 18.09
C ILE A 338 -26.94 33.30 18.21
N THR A 339 -28.05 33.87 18.65
CA THR A 339 -29.41 33.40 18.37
C THR A 339 -29.82 33.94 17.00
N SER A 340 -30.04 33.08 16.00
CA SER A 340 -30.95 33.30 14.87
C SER A 340 -30.77 32.20 13.82
N TRP A 341 -31.48 31.09 13.97
CA TRP A 341 -31.83 30.24 12.82
C TRP A 341 -32.96 30.95 12.09
N LYS A 342 -32.62 31.62 10.99
CA LYS A 342 -33.58 32.26 10.10
C LYS A 342 -34.06 31.21 9.10
N GLU A 343 -35.37 31.02 9.05
CA GLU A 343 -36.10 30.25 8.05
C GLU A 343 -35.59 30.59 6.65
N ILE A 344 -35.32 29.55 5.86
CA ILE A 344 -35.16 29.67 4.41
C ILE A 344 -36.56 29.42 3.84
N GLU A 345 -37.15 30.49 3.33
CA GLU A 345 -38.38 30.51 2.55
C GLU A 345 -38.25 29.61 1.32
N LEU A 346 -39.28 28.77 1.13
CA LEU A 346 -39.60 28.09 -0.13
C LEU A 346 -40.18 29.14 -1.08
N GLU A 347 -39.43 29.51 -2.12
CA GLU A 347 -40.02 30.16 -3.29
C GLU A 347 -40.57 29.08 -4.23
N ASP A 348 -41.91 29.04 -4.28
CA ASP A 348 -42.68 28.52 -5.40
C ASP A 348 -42.39 29.37 -6.65
N GLU A 349 -41.79 28.78 -7.69
CA GLU A 349 -41.96 29.28 -9.05
C GLU A 349 -42.74 28.27 -9.89
N SER A 350 -44.02 28.59 -10.05
CA SER A 350 -44.90 28.13 -11.11
C SER A 350 -44.65 28.94 -12.39
N VAL A 351 -44.20 28.29 -13.47
CA VAL A 351 -44.61 28.54 -14.88
C VAL A 351 -44.53 27.24 -15.67
#